data_AF-A0A0H4CJZ1-F1
#
_entry.id   AF-A0A0H4CJZ1-F1
#
_cell.length_a   1.000
_cell.length_b   1.000
_cell.length_c   1.000
_cell.angle_alpha   90.00
_cell.angle_beta   90.00
_cell.angle_gamma   90.00
#
_symmetry.space_group_name_H-M   'P 1'
#
loop_
_entity.id
_entity.type
_entity.pdbx_description
1 polymer ?
#
loop_
_entity_poly.entity_id
_entity_poly.type
_entity_poly.pdbx_seq_one_letter_code
_entity_poly.pdbx_strand_id
1 'polypeptide(L)' 'MSSGPDSLLHHAHPWIGRTVEDTATGRRGVLRAVAPDPETSRPVAWLAPAGGGTEWTTALGAVANPAPITPDTHPRPAP' A
#
# COMPACT_ATOMS: atom_id res chain seq x y z
N MET A 1 -17.15 1.22 30.38
CA MET A 1 -15.95 0.62 29.77
C MET A 1 -16.41 -0.13 28.53
N SER A 2 -16.36 0.49 27.35
CA SER A 2 -16.74 -0.16 26.09
C SER A 2 -15.47 -0.62 25.39
N SER A 3 -15.22 -1.93 25.45
CA SER A 3 -14.26 -2.62 24.59
C SER A 3 -14.89 -2.83 23.21
N GLY A 4 -14.36 -2.14 22.19
CA GLY A 4 -14.41 -2.60 20.81
C GLY A 4 -12.96 -2.63 20.33
N PRO A 5 -12.45 -3.73 19.75
CA PRO A 5 -11.07 -3.77 19.32
C PRO A 5 -10.91 -2.71 18.23
N ASP A 6 -9.96 -1.79 18.45
CA ASP A 6 -9.36 -0.98 17.42
C ASP A 6 -8.76 -1.94 16.39
N SER A 7 -9.62 -2.45 15.50
CA SER A 7 -9.21 -3.28 14.39
C SER A 7 -8.53 -2.33 13.44
N LEU A 8 -7.23 -2.12 13.70
CA LEU A 8 -6.17 -1.86 12.74
C LEU A 8 -6.79 -1.68 11.37
N LEU A 9 -7.14 -0.44 11.05
CA LEU A 9 -7.85 -0.03 9.83
C LEU A 9 -6.96 -0.24 8.61
N HIS A 10 -6.48 -1.46 8.39
CA HIS A 10 -5.94 -1.93 7.13
C HIS A 10 -7.13 -1.99 6.19
N HIS A 11 -7.50 -0.84 5.64
CA HIS A 11 -8.44 -0.81 4.54
C HIS A 11 -7.85 -1.70 3.44
N ALA A 12 -8.56 -2.78 3.11
CA ALA A 12 -8.16 -3.69 2.04
C ALA A 12 -8.14 -2.90 0.72
N HIS A 13 -6.97 -2.38 0.38
CA HIS A 13 -6.77 -1.64 -0.86
C HIS A 13 -6.35 -2.63 -1.95
N PRO A 14 -6.97 -2.63 -3.13
CA PRO A 14 -6.63 -3.57 -4.22
C PRO A 14 -5.20 -3.37 -4.75
N TRP A 15 -4.51 -2.33 -4.29
CA TRP A 15 -3.13 -2.04 -4.65
C TRP A 15 -2.12 -2.44 -3.57
N ILE A 16 -2.55 -2.97 -2.42
CA ILE A 16 -1.61 -3.49 -1.42
C ILE A 16 -0.73 -4.58 -2.09
N GLY A 17 0.58 -4.52 -1.84
CA GLY A 17 1.59 -5.38 -2.44
C GLY A 17 2.01 -4.98 -3.86
N ARG A 18 1.40 -3.93 -4.44
CA ARG A 18 1.73 -3.47 -5.81
C ARG A 18 2.64 -2.26 -5.76
N THR A 19 3.57 -2.19 -6.70
CA THR A 19 4.34 -0.97 -6.95
C THR A 19 3.39 0.10 -7.48
N VAL A 20 3.39 1.26 -6.84
CA VAL A 20 2.58 2.42 -7.19
C VAL A 20 3.49 3.65 -7.33
N GLU A 21 3.00 4.64 -8.05
CA GLU A 21 3.65 5.94 -8.18
C GLU A 21 3.06 6.91 -7.17
N ASP A 22 3.95 7.56 -6.41
CA ASP A 22 3.62 8.70 -5.58
C ASP A 22 3.79 9.98 -6.39
N THR A 23 2.68 10.49 -6.93
CA THR A 23 2.66 11.69 -7.77
C THR A 23 3.03 12.97 -7.01
N ALA A 24 2.97 12.96 -5.67
CA ALA A 24 3.37 14.11 -4.87
C ALA A 24 4.90 14.27 -4.83
N THR A 25 5.65 13.15 -4.83
CA THR A 25 7.12 13.16 -4.75
C THR A 25 7.81 12.72 -6.04
N GLY A 26 7.06 12.17 -7.01
CA GLY A 26 7.59 11.54 -8.22
C GLY A 26 8.28 10.20 -7.98
N ARG A 27 8.17 9.64 -6.77
CA ARG A 27 8.83 8.38 -6.38
C ARG A 27 7.93 7.19 -6.66
N ARG A 28 8.53 6.00 -6.77
CA ARG A 28 7.79 4.73 -6.87
C ARG A 28 8.14 3.83 -5.70
N GLY A 29 7.12 3.19 -5.14
CA GLY A 29 7.25 2.30 -4.00
C GLY A 29 6.13 1.26 -3.98
N VAL A 30 6.32 0.18 -3.23
CA VAL A 30 5.31 -0.85 -3.02
C VAL A 30 4.32 -0.35 -1.97
N LEU A 31 3.03 -0.33 -2.30
CA LEU A 31 1.99 0.00 -1.33
C LEU A 31 1.87 -1.12 -0.31
N ARG A 32 2.27 -0.86 0.93
CA ARG A 32 2.29 -1.84 2.03
C ARG A 32 0.99 -1.85 2.82
N ALA A 33 0.47 -0.68 3.11
CA ALA A 33 -0.75 -0.52 3.90
C ALA A 33 -1.46 0.79 3.54
N VAL A 34 -2.76 0.82 3.81
CA VAL A 34 -3.55 2.03 3.91
C VAL A 34 -4.03 2.09 5.35
N ALA A 35 -3.55 3.07 6.10
CA ALA A 35 -3.82 3.22 7.53
C ALA A 35 -3.91 4.71 7.89
N PRO A 36 -4.64 5.07 8.96
CA PRO A 36 -4.68 6.45 9.43
C PRO A 36 -3.29 6.92 9.86
N ASP A 37 -2.94 8.14 9.45
CA ASP A 37 -1.78 8.87 9.93
C ASP A 37 -1.94 9.19 11.43
N PRO A 38 -0.91 8.95 12.27
CA PRO A 38 -1.05 9.10 13.71
C PRO A 38 -1.27 10.55 14.17
N GLU A 39 -0.87 11.54 13.37
CA GLU A 39 -0.99 12.96 13.73
C GLU A 39 -2.34 13.53 13.29
N THR A 40 -2.80 13.15 12.10
CA THR A 40 -3.99 13.73 11.47
C THR A 40 -5.21 12.82 11.51
N SER A 41 -5.05 11.53 11.88
CA SER A 41 -6.05 10.48 11.79
C SER A 41 -6.67 10.30 10.39
N ARG A 42 -6.02 10.85 9.34
CA ARG A 42 -6.48 10.72 7.96
C ARG A 42 -5.87 9.49 7.30
N PRO A 43 -6.59 8.77 6.44
CA PRO A 43 -6.05 7.59 5.79
C PRO A 43 -4.92 7.97 4.83
N VAL A 44 -3.75 7.36 5.01
CA VAL A 44 -2.56 7.54 4.18
C VAL A 44 -2.07 6.21 3.62
N ALA A 45 -1.41 6.28 2.46
CA ALA A 45 -0.74 5.16 1.85
C ALA A 45 0.69 5.05 2.37
N TRP A 46 1.02 3.88 2.91
CA TRP A 46 2.37 3.53 3.35
C TRP A 46 3.12 2.85 2.21
N LEU A 47 4.17 3.49 1.72
CA LEU A 47 4.98 3.03 0.59
C LEU A 47 6.36 2.60 1.05
N ALA A 48 6.80 1.42 0.60
CA ALA A 48 8.14 0.93 0.79
C ALA A 48 8.95 1.03 -0.51
N PRO A 49 10.22 1.49 -0.48
CA PRO A 49 11.07 1.49 -1.67
C PRO A 49 11.37 0.06 -2.13
N ALA A 50 11.34 -0.19 -3.44
CA ALA A 50 11.54 -1.53 -4.00
C ALA A 50 12.92 -2.14 -3.70
N GLY A 51 13.95 -1.32 -3.53
CA GLY A 51 15.31 -1.74 -3.19
C GLY A 51 15.62 -1.81 -1.69
N GLY A 52 14.61 -1.62 -0.82
CA GLY A 52 14.83 -1.39 0.60
C GLY A 52 15.20 0.06 0.91
N GLY A 53 15.02 0.46 2.18
CA GLY A 53 15.17 1.85 2.63
C GLY A 53 14.02 2.28 3.55
N THR A 54 13.97 3.58 3.84
CA THR A 54 12.95 4.16 4.71
C THR A 54 11.60 4.20 4.01
N GLU A 55 10.58 3.61 4.64
CA GLU A 55 9.19 3.73 4.24
C GLU A 55 8.72 5.18 4.36
N TRP A 56 7.81 5.59 3.49
CA TRP A 56 7.20 6.92 3.55
C TRP A 56 5.71 6.84 3.38
N THR A 57 5.01 7.82 3.94
CA THR A 57 3.57 7.98 3.78
C THR A 57 3.26 9.01 2.71
N THR A 58 2.20 8.78 1.94
CA THR A 58 1.65 9.75 1.00
C THR A 58 0.13 9.75 1.06
N ALA A 59 -0.49 10.84 0.59
CA ALA A 59 -1.94 10.93 0.54
C ALA A 59 -2.50 9.88 -0.43
N LEU A 60 -3.66 9.28 -0.10
CA LEU A 60 -4.28 8.28 -0.98
C LEU A 60 -4.56 8.80 -2.39
N GLY A 61 -4.94 10.07 -2.53
CA GLY A 61 -5.16 10.72 -3.82
C GLY A 61 -3.88 11.02 -4.61
N ALA A 62 -2.70 10.92 -3.99
CA ALA A 62 -1.41 11.08 -4.66
C ALA A 62 -0.87 9.76 -5.21
N VAL A 63 -1.46 8.62 -4.82
CA VAL A 63 -1.06 7.30 -5.32
C VAL A 63 -1.72 7.04 -6.67
N ALA A 64 -0.93 6.72 -7.68
CA ALA A 64 -1.40 6.43 -9.03
C ALA A 64 -0.61 5.29 -9.69
N ASN A 65 -1.04 4.93 -10.91
CA ASN A 65 -0.31 4.02 -11.81
C ASN A 65 0.14 2.71 -11.14
N PRO A 66 -0.77 1.93 -10.54
CA PRO A 66 -0.40 0.67 -9.92
C PRO A 66 0.13 -0.29 -10.98
N ALA A 67 1.31 -0.87 -10.74
CA ALA A 67 1.90 -1.87 -11.61
C ALA A 67 0.87 -2.98 -11.89
N PRO A 68 0.74 -3.44 -13.15
CA PRO A 68 -0.28 -4.42 -13.52
C PRO A 68 -0.18 -5.64 -12.62
N ILE A 69 -1.34 -6.24 -12.30
CA ILE A 69 -1.37 -7.55 -11.67
C ILE A 69 -0.83 -8.50 -12.73
N THR A 70 0.47 -8.78 -12.71
CA THR A 70 0.96 -9.98 -13.35
C THR A 70 0.43 -11.11 -12.48
N PRO A 71 -0.54 -11.93 -12.93
CA PRO A 71 -0.77 -13.19 -12.27
C PRO A 71 0.59 -13.87 -12.29
N ASP A 72 1.13 -14.12 -11.10
CA ASP A 72 2.27 -15.03 -10.97
C ASP A 72 1.90 -16.24 -11.82
N THR A 73 2.73 -16.52 -12.84
CA THR A 73 2.50 -17.62 -13.76
C THR A 73 2.56 -18.86 -12.90
N HIS A 74 1.40 -19.31 -12.43
CA HIS A 74 1.27 -20.57 -11.74
C HIS A 74 1.80 -21.61 -12.73
N PRO A 75 2.94 -22.28 -12.47
CA PRO A 75 3.34 -23.37 -13.32
C PRO A 75 2.21 -24.39 -13.19
N ARG A 76 1.51 -24.63 -14.31
CA ARG A 76 0.59 -25.75 -14.45
C ARG A 76 1.44 -27.01 -14.23
N PRO A 77 1.18 -27.86 -13.22
CA PRO A 77 1.83 -29.16 -13.20
C PRO A 77 1.42 -29.89 -14.49
N ALA A 78 2.42 -30.32 -15.26
CA ALA A 78 2.23 -31.19 -16.42
C ALA A 78 1.57 -32.52 -15.96
N PRO A 79 0.77 -33.17 -16.82
CA PRO A 79 -0.01 -34.36 -16.48
C PRO A 79 0.85 -35.57 -16.07
#